data_AF-A0A257VTN4-F1
#
_entry.id   AF-A0A257VTN4-F1
#
_cell.length_a   1.000
_cell.length_b   1.000
_cell.length_c   1.000
_cell.angle_alpha   90.00
_cell.angle_beta   90.00
_cell.angle_gamma   90.00
#
_symmetry.space_group_name_H-M   'P 1'
#
loop_
_entity.id
_entity.type
_entity.pdbx_description
1 polymer ?
#
loop_
_entity_poly.entity_id
_entity_poly.type
_entity_poly.pdbx_seq_one_letter_code
_entity_poly.pdbx_strand_id
1 'polypeptide(L)'
;AGRGAGLVDRVHDTEEIVVKPVTNRLKPLQLYSGNTILGDGSVIMILDLNGIAKNMGTLKAGAKQPNGAAINAQETHDTNQTSFLLFRAGEGAPKAVPLELIARLEEVEVQDIEMAGHEPVVQYRGDLMRLITLGTFRMPTVPVVQVIVFSYDQKNIGLIVDSIIDIVRAPYAIKFSAHEKDCLGSMVIQGKTTDIVDVASMLSDLVDQAMQMHGSKGRVAAEGKRLLLVEDSPFFRNLTEPFLAAAGYEVTVVENGQEALTLRCCLPRAPHTIGCSAGCLYCFG
;
A
#
# COMPACT_ATOMS: atom_id res chain seq x y z
N ALA A 1 2.04 -14.63 28.52
CA ALA A 1 2.96 -14.84 27.38
C ALA A 1 3.16 -16.34 27.19
N GLY A 2 2.67 -16.91 26.09
CA GLY A 2 2.90 -18.31 25.73
C GLY A 2 3.73 -18.36 24.46
N ARG A 3 4.95 -18.88 24.53
CA ARG A 3 5.75 -19.19 23.34
C ARG A 3 5.42 -20.61 22.92
N GLY A 4 4.77 -20.77 21.77
CA GLY A 4 4.60 -22.07 21.12
C GLY A 4 5.84 -22.38 20.28
N ALA A 5 6.29 -23.63 20.29
CA ALA A 5 7.34 -24.13 19.41
C ALA A 5 6.81 -25.40 18.72
N GLY A 6 6.98 -25.50 17.41
CA GLY A 6 6.64 -26.68 16.62
C GLY A 6 7.90 -27.43 16.21
N LEU A 7 7.88 -28.76 16.32
CA LEU A 7 8.91 -29.61 15.74
C LEU A 7 8.43 -30.01 14.34
N VAL A 8 9.26 -29.81 13.33
CA VAL A 8 9.01 -30.24 11.94
C VAL A 8 10.15 -31.12 11.49
N ASP A 9 9.84 -32.16 10.71
CA ASP A 9 10.86 -33.12 10.25
C ASP A 9 11.80 -32.49 9.22
N ARG A 10 11.28 -31.64 8.32
CA ARG A 10 12.06 -30.96 7.28
C ARG A 10 11.34 -29.72 6.75
N VAL A 11 12.10 -28.66 6.43
CA VAL A 11 11.62 -27.50 5.66
C VAL A 11 11.85 -27.76 4.18
N HIS A 12 10.81 -27.64 3.37
CA HIS A 12 10.85 -27.97 1.94
C HIS A 12 11.19 -26.78 1.04
N ASP A 13 10.54 -25.63 1.26
CA ASP A 13 10.81 -24.40 0.51
C ASP A 13 10.27 -23.17 1.27
N THR A 14 10.64 -21.96 0.85
CA THR A 14 10.14 -20.69 1.41
C THR A 14 9.48 -19.87 0.31
N GLU A 15 8.16 -19.76 0.37
CA GLU A 15 7.34 -19.09 -0.64
C GLU A 15 6.64 -17.87 -0.06
N GLU A 16 6.59 -16.78 -0.83
CA GLU A 16 5.85 -15.57 -0.47
C GLU A 16 4.39 -15.72 -0.92
N ILE A 17 3.47 -15.72 0.04
CA ILE A 17 2.04 -15.92 -0.23
C ILE A 17 1.22 -14.73 0.24
N VAL A 18 0.23 -14.33 -0.56
CA VAL A 18 -0.73 -13.31 -0.16
C VAL A 18 -1.77 -13.94 0.76
N VAL A 19 -1.75 -13.56 2.03
CA VAL A 19 -2.70 -14.11 3.01
C VAL A 19 -3.98 -13.31 3.01
N LYS A 20 -5.08 -13.94 2.60
CA LYS A 20 -6.43 -13.41 2.78
C LYS A 20 -6.96 -13.76 4.18
N PRO A 21 -7.69 -12.84 4.83
CA PRO A 21 -8.30 -13.14 6.11
C PRO A 21 -9.22 -14.36 6.04
N VAL A 22 -9.25 -15.16 7.10
CA VAL A 22 -10.23 -16.23 7.25
C VAL A 22 -11.65 -15.68 7.23
N THR A 23 -12.53 -16.33 6.50
CA THR A 23 -13.93 -15.94 6.41
C THR A 23 -14.60 -15.99 7.79
N ASN A 24 -15.62 -15.16 8.01
CA ASN A 24 -16.31 -15.08 9.31
C ASN A 24 -16.88 -16.42 9.80
N ARG A 25 -17.10 -17.40 8.91
CA ARG A 25 -17.54 -18.75 9.29
C ARG A 25 -16.43 -19.63 9.86
N LEU A 26 -15.17 -19.37 9.49
CA LEU A 26 -14.00 -20.13 9.95
C LEU A 26 -13.27 -19.45 11.12
N LYS A 27 -13.45 -18.14 11.31
CA LYS A 27 -12.91 -17.37 12.45
C LYS A 27 -13.16 -18.02 13.83
N PRO A 28 -14.33 -18.61 14.13
CA PRO A 28 -14.57 -19.23 15.44
C PRO A 28 -13.65 -20.42 15.75
N LEU A 29 -13.15 -21.12 14.72
CA LEU A 29 -12.29 -22.29 14.90
C LEU A 29 -10.93 -21.93 15.48
N GLN A 30 -10.44 -20.70 15.25
CA GLN A 30 -9.15 -20.22 15.77
C GLN A 30 -7.97 -21.19 15.49
N LEU A 31 -8.01 -21.97 14.41
CA LEU A 31 -6.93 -22.88 14.01
C LEU A 31 -6.08 -22.31 12.86
N TYR A 32 -6.61 -21.31 12.17
CA TYR A 32 -6.03 -20.77 10.95
C TYR A 32 -5.87 -19.25 11.07
N SER A 33 -4.71 -18.73 10.66
CA SER A 33 -4.42 -17.30 10.59
C SER A 33 -4.96 -16.66 9.30
N GLY A 34 -5.15 -17.47 8.25
CA GLY A 34 -5.68 -16.99 6.98
C GLY A 34 -5.79 -18.10 5.93
N ASN A 35 -6.12 -17.70 4.71
CA ASN A 35 -6.15 -18.58 3.54
C ASN A 35 -5.50 -17.85 2.36
N THR A 36 -5.00 -18.61 1.39
CA THR A 36 -4.64 -18.04 0.09
C THR A 36 -5.28 -18.87 -1.02
N ILE A 37 -5.46 -18.24 -2.18
CA ILE A 37 -5.97 -18.90 -3.38
C ILE A 37 -4.82 -18.97 -4.37
N LEU A 38 -4.49 -20.19 -4.80
CA LEU A 38 -3.45 -20.47 -5.79
C LEU A 38 -3.95 -20.12 -7.21
N GLY A 39 -3.01 -20.02 -8.15
CA GLY A 39 -3.32 -19.69 -9.56
C GLY A 39 -4.23 -20.70 -10.27
N ASP A 40 -4.36 -21.92 -9.76
CA ASP A 40 -5.28 -22.96 -10.23
C ASP A 40 -6.67 -22.88 -9.58
N GLY A 41 -6.90 -21.91 -8.68
CA GLY A 41 -8.12 -21.72 -7.92
C GLY A 41 -8.21 -22.54 -6.63
N SER A 42 -7.20 -23.36 -6.31
CA SER A 42 -7.15 -24.14 -5.08
C SER A 42 -6.95 -23.25 -3.85
N VAL A 43 -7.62 -23.57 -2.74
CA VAL A 43 -7.50 -22.82 -1.48
C VAL A 43 -6.55 -23.52 -0.53
N ILE A 44 -5.54 -22.81 -0.04
CA ILE A 44 -4.63 -23.28 1.00
C ILE A 44 -4.92 -22.53 2.29
N MET A 45 -4.99 -23.27 3.40
CA MET A 45 -5.21 -22.71 4.74
C MET A 45 -3.87 -22.54 5.48
N ILE A 46 -3.70 -21.40 6.13
CA ILE A 46 -2.49 -21.08 6.90
C ILE A 46 -2.78 -21.32 8.36
N LEU A 47 -2.03 -22.23 8.97
CA LEU A 47 -2.22 -22.63 10.37
C LEU A 47 -1.69 -21.57 11.33
N ASP A 48 -2.47 -21.29 12.39
CA ASP A 48 -2.01 -20.47 13.52
C ASP A 48 -1.56 -21.39 14.66
N LEU A 49 -0.24 -21.42 14.92
CA LEU A 49 0.34 -22.23 15.99
C LEU A 49 -0.18 -21.84 17.39
N ASN A 50 -0.49 -20.56 17.62
CA ASN A 50 -1.03 -20.11 18.91
C ASN A 50 -2.48 -20.55 19.07
N GLY A 51 -3.26 -20.43 18.00
CA GLY A 51 -4.63 -20.93 17.90
C GLY A 51 -4.74 -22.44 18.10
N ILE A 52 -3.85 -23.21 17.49
CA ILE A 52 -3.71 -24.65 17.70
C ILE A 52 -3.34 -24.97 19.15
N ALA A 53 -2.34 -24.30 19.73
CA ALA A 53 -1.92 -24.52 21.10
C ALA A 53 -3.05 -24.25 22.11
N LYS A 54 -3.89 -23.24 21.88
CA LYS A 54 -5.08 -22.94 22.70
C LYS A 54 -6.13 -24.04 22.62
N ASN A 55 -6.43 -24.52 21.41
CA ASN A 55 -7.40 -25.61 21.17
C ASN A 55 -6.88 -26.99 21.61
N MET A 56 -5.56 -27.19 21.65
CA MET A 56 -4.93 -28.39 22.23
C MET A 56 -4.84 -28.30 23.76
N GLY A 57 -4.68 -27.09 24.32
CA GLY A 57 -4.68 -26.83 25.76
C GLY A 57 -6.03 -27.09 26.43
N THR A 58 -7.14 -26.92 25.71
CA THR A 58 -8.48 -27.31 26.19
C THR A 58 -8.70 -28.82 26.28
N LEU A 59 -7.83 -29.65 25.70
CA LEU A 59 -7.86 -31.11 25.87
C LEU A 59 -7.10 -31.59 27.11
N LYS A 60 -6.34 -30.73 27.81
CA LYS A 60 -5.59 -31.09 29.03
C LYS A 60 -5.58 -29.95 30.05
N ALA A 61 -6.36 -30.13 31.12
CA ALA A 61 -6.38 -29.37 32.39
C ALA A 61 -7.05 -27.96 32.31
N GLY A 62 -8.06 -27.62 33.11
CA GLY A 62 -8.42 -28.15 34.42
C GLY A 62 -7.46 -27.68 35.51
N ALA A 63 -7.22 -26.36 35.66
CA ALA A 63 -6.89 -25.71 36.94
C ALA A 63 -6.54 -24.21 36.82
N LYS A 64 -7.30 -23.40 37.56
CA LYS A 64 -6.93 -22.15 38.26
C LYS A 64 -6.33 -20.94 37.49
N GLN A 65 -7.15 -19.89 37.44
CA GLN A 65 -6.79 -18.48 37.64
C GLN A 65 -6.13 -18.25 39.04
N PRO A 66 -5.32 -17.17 39.28
CA PRO A 66 -5.79 -15.78 39.17
C PRO A 66 -4.81 -14.66 38.75
N ASN A 67 -5.43 -13.56 38.31
CA ASN A 67 -5.09 -12.12 38.38
C ASN A 67 -3.79 -11.53 37.83
N GLY A 68 -3.95 -10.50 36.98
CA GLY A 68 -2.94 -9.44 36.79
C GLY A 68 -3.16 -8.56 35.56
N ALA A 69 -3.94 -7.49 35.72
CA ALA A 69 -3.99 -6.26 34.92
C ALA A 69 -4.49 -6.36 33.45
N ALA A 70 -5.64 -5.71 33.25
CA ALA A 70 -6.21 -5.38 31.96
C ALA A 70 -5.27 -4.48 31.13
N ILE A 71 -5.11 -4.81 29.85
CA ILE A 71 -4.97 -3.82 28.79
C ILE A 71 -5.97 -4.22 27.71
N ASN A 72 -7.12 -3.54 27.73
CA ASN A 72 -7.98 -3.43 26.56
C ASN A 72 -7.17 -2.70 25.48
N ALA A 73 -6.67 -3.41 24.49
CA ALA A 73 -6.41 -2.83 23.19
C ALA A 73 -7.67 -3.02 22.35
N GLN A 74 -8.63 -2.11 22.54
CA GLN A 74 -9.60 -1.81 21.50
C GLN A 74 -8.80 -1.31 20.30
N GLU A 75 -8.55 -2.18 19.32
CA GLU A 75 -8.22 -1.72 17.97
C GLU A 75 -9.50 -1.16 17.36
N THR A 76 -9.77 0.11 17.67
CA THR A 76 -10.61 0.95 16.84
C THR A 76 -9.94 1.03 15.48
N HIS A 77 -10.60 0.48 14.45
CA HIS A 77 -10.34 0.85 13.06
C HIS A 77 -10.59 2.35 12.93
N ASP A 78 -9.53 3.14 13.09
CA ASP A 78 -9.53 4.55 12.77
C ASP A 78 -9.26 4.63 11.25
N THR A 79 -10.33 4.61 10.46
CA THR A 79 -10.35 4.53 8.99
C THR A 79 -9.62 5.70 8.29
N ASN A 80 -9.03 6.62 9.05
CA ASN A 80 -8.39 7.83 8.55
C ASN A 80 -6.87 7.91 8.80
N GLN A 81 -6.23 6.80 9.17
CA GLN A 81 -4.78 6.75 9.38
C GLN A 81 -4.07 6.02 8.24
N THR A 82 -3.06 6.66 7.66
CA THR A 82 -2.17 6.08 6.64
C THR A 82 -0.87 5.62 7.31
N SER A 83 -0.33 4.49 6.85
CA SER A 83 0.97 4.01 7.32
C SER A 83 2.08 4.56 6.41
N PHE A 84 3.11 5.14 7.01
CA PHE A 84 4.25 5.75 6.33
C PHE A 84 5.54 5.03 6.69
N LEU A 85 6.41 4.84 5.70
CA LEU A 85 7.81 4.47 5.92
C LEU A 85 8.62 5.75 6.12
N LEU A 86 9.26 5.88 7.28
CA LEU A 86 10.21 6.94 7.60
C LEU A 86 11.62 6.54 7.19
N PHE A 87 12.35 7.44 6.54
CA PHE A 87 13.73 7.22 6.13
C PHE A 87 14.54 8.53 6.11
N ARG A 88 15.86 8.40 6.03
CA ARG A 88 16.79 9.51 5.76
C ARG A 88 17.28 9.41 4.33
N ALA A 89 17.33 10.54 3.65
CA ALA A 89 17.99 10.68 2.35
C ALA A 89 18.50 12.11 2.21
N GLY A 90 19.83 12.25 2.25
CA GLY A 90 20.51 13.54 2.20
C GLY A 90 20.40 14.36 3.49
N GLU A 91 20.50 15.67 3.34
CA GLU A 91 20.39 16.63 4.44
C GLU A 91 18.94 17.08 4.67
N GLY A 92 18.64 17.53 5.89
CA GLY A 92 17.34 18.10 6.25
C GLY A 92 16.48 17.18 7.13
N ALA A 93 15.16 17.37 7.05
CA ALA A 93 14.20 16.62 7.84
C ALA A 93 14.13 15.15 7.39
N PRO A 94 13.71 14.23 8.28
CA PRO A 94 13.33 12.88 7.88
C PRO A 94 12.30 12.92 6.77
N LYS A 95 12.29 11.89 5.95
CA LYS A 95 11.40 11.78 4.80
C LYS A 95 10.45 10.62 4.99
N ALA A 96 9.30 10.71 4.36
CA ALA A 96 8.29 9.67 4.40
C ALA A 96 7.66 9.43 3.03
N VAL A 97 7.32 8.16 2.81
CA VAL A 97 6.42 7.72 1.74
C VAL A 97 5.33 6.84 2.35
N PRO A 98 4.09 6.90 1.86
CA PRO A 98 3.07 5.92 2.21
C PRO A 98 3.53 4.51 1.86
N LEU A 99 3.31 3.57 2.77
CA LEU A 99 3.66 2.16 2.53
C LEU A 99 2.95 1.57 1.31
N GLU A 100 1.76 2.07 0.99
CA GLU A 100 0.96 1.64 -0.16
C GLU A 100 1.65 1.91 -1.52
N LEU A 101 2.59 2.86 -1.58
CA LEU A 101 3.37 3.13 -2.78
C LEU A 101 4.56 2.18 -2.94
N ILE A 102 4.99 1.55 -1.85
CA ILE A 102 6.24 0.78 -1.82
C ILE A 102 5.94 -0.63 -2.30
N ALA A 103 6.63 -1.04 -3.35
CA ALA A 103 6.62 -2.43 -3.78
C ALA A 103 7.46 -3.28 -2.82
N ARG A 104 8.72 -2.86 -2.58
CA ARG A 104 9.69 -3.60 -1.74
C ARG A 104 10.76 -2.69 -1.14
N LEU A 105 11.49 -3.24 -0.16
CA LEU A 105 12.75 -2.70 0.35
C LEU A 105 13.87 -3.69 -0.01
N GLU A 106 14.94 -3.20 -0.62
CA GLU A 106 16.05 -4.00 -1.10
C GLU A 106 17.37 -3.47 -0.53
N GLU A 107 18.35 -4.34 -0.41
CA GLU A 107 19.75 -3.97 -0.19
C GLU A 107 20.52 -4.26 -1.47
N VAL A 108 21.19 -3.25 -2.01
CA VAL A 108 21.93 -3.34 -3.28
C VAL A 108 23.41 -3.13 -3.01
N GLU A 109 24.24 -4.07 -3.47
CA GLU A 109 25.68 -3.89 -3.43
C GLU A 109 26.08 -2.82 -4.46
N VAL A 110 26.90 -1.85 -4.04
CA VAL A 110 27.28 -0.72 -4.90
C VAL A 110 28.10 -1.16 -6.10
N GLN A 111 28.76 -2.32 -6.02
CA GLN A 111 29.46 -2.92 -7.15
C GLN A 111 28.53 -3.46 -8.26
N ASP A 112 27.26 -3.75 -7.93
CA ASP A 112 26.25 -4.21 -8.88
C ASP A 112 25.51 -3.05 -9.56
N ILE A 113 25.79 -1.81 -9.14
CA ILE A 113 25.24 -0.61 -9.77
C ILE A 113 26.03 -0.33 -11.05
N GLU A 114 25.35 -0.49 -12.17
CA GLU A 114 25.87 -0.27 -13.52
C GLU A 114 25.34 1.06 -14.10
N MET A 115 25.92 1.53 -15.22
CA MET A 115 25.45 2.71 -15.95
C MET A 115 24.87 2.30 -17.30
N ALA A 116 23.55 2.42 -17.46
CA ALA A 116 22.88 2.32 -18.75
C ALA A 116 22.86 3.71 -19.41
N GLY A 117 23.90 4.02 -20.18
CA GLY A 117 24.11 5.35 -20.73
C GLY A 117 24.45 6.36 -19.63
N HIS A 118 23.50 7.22 -19.28
CA HIS A 118 23.63 8.19 -18.17
C HIS A 118 22.77 7.84 -16.96
N GLU A 119 21.98 6.76 -17.03
CA GLU A 119 21.12 6.32 -15.94
C GLU A 119 21.80 5.22 -15.12
N PRO A 120 21.92 5.37 -13.79
CA PRO A 120 22.38 4.29 -12.93
C PRO A 120 21.29 3.23 -12.80
N VAL A 121 21.66 1.98 -12.99
CA VAL A 121 20.75 0.84 -13.00
C VAL A 121 21.33 -0.33 -12.21
N VAL A 122 20.47 -1.24 -11.78
CA VAL A 122 20.88 -2.55 -11.25
C VAL A 122 20.04 -3.64 -11.92
N GLN A 123 20.65 -4.80 -12.13
CA GLN A 123 19.90 -5.98 -12.59
C GLN A 123 19.02 -6.48 -11.45
N TYR A 124 17.71 -6.49 -11.69
CA TYR A 124 16.70 -6.84 -10.70
C TYR A 124 15.70 -7.83 -11.29
N ARG A 125 15.70 -9.06 -10.78
CA ARG A 125 14.80 -10.16 -11.20
C ARG A 125 14.71 -10.37 -12.71
N GLY A 126 15.84 -10.25 -13.41
CA GLY A 126 15.94 -10.45 -14.85
C GLY A 126 15.55 -9.24 -15.70
N ASP A 127 15.31 -8.08 -15.08
CA ASP A 127 15.10 -6.79 -15.75
C ASP A 127 16.07 -5.73 -15.22
N LEU A 128 16.08 -4.53 -15.80
CA LEU A 128 16.86 -3.39 -15.33
C LEU A 128 15.98 -2.48 -14.47
N MET A 129 16.40 -2.28 -13.22
CA MET A 129 15.77 -1.31 -12.33
C MET A 129 16.59 -0.01 -12.31
N ARG A 130 15.97 1.11 -12.70
CA ARG A 130 16.60 2.43 -12.62
C ARG A 130 16.73 2.84 -11.15
N LEU A 131 17.91 3.33 -10.78
CA LEU A 131 18.17 3.88 -9.46
C LEU A 131 18.11 5.41 -9.49
N ILE A 132 17.50 5.99 -8.46
CA ILE A 132 17.41 7.44 -8.28
C ILE A 132 17.79 7.81 -6.85
N THR A 133 18.12 9.07 -6.64
CA THR A 133 18.32 9.68 -5.32
C THR A 133 17.48 10.94 -5.24
N LEU A 134 17.21 11.43 -4.04
CA LEU A 134 16.70 12.79 -3.88
C LEU A 134 17.80 13.79 -4.20
N GLY A 135 17.50 14.79 -5.02
CA GLY A 135 18.49 15.69 -5.59
C GLY A 135 19.38 15.04 -6.67
N THR A 136 20.63 15.51 -6.77
CA THR A 136 21.56 15.03 -7.80
C THR A 136 22.13 13.66 -7.42
N PHE A 137 22.00 12.69 -8.33
CA PHE A 137 22.62 11.37 -8.17
C PHE A 137 24.12 11.47 -7.94
N ARG A 138 24.58 10.75 -6.92
CA ARG A 138 25.99 10.53 -6.63
C ARG A 138 26.18 9.07 -6.30
N MET A 139 27.24 8.48 -6.85
CA MET A 139 27.58 7.10 -6.54
C MET A 139 27.81 6.98 -5.02
N PRO A 140 27.12 6.05 -4.34
CA PRO A 140 27.31 5.87 -2.91
C PRO A 140 28.75 5.42 -2.59
N THR A 141 29.27 5.82 -1.43
CA THR A 141 30.62 5.46 -0.97
C THR A 141 30.65 4.24 -0.05
N VAL A 142 29.48 3.77 0.37
CA VAL A 142 29.30 2.57 1.21
C VAL A 142 29.23 1.31 0.34
N PRO A 143 29.56 0.11 0.84
CA PRO A 143 29.53 -1.11 0.03
C PRO A 143 28.11 -1.58 -0.33
N VAL A 144 27.14 -1.30 0.54
CA VAL A 144 25.73 -1.70 0.38
C VAL A 144 24.85 -0.49 0.67
N VAL A 145 23.83 -0.28 -0.16
CA VAL A 145 22.83 0.77 0.02
C VAL A 145 21.43 0.20 0.18
N GLN A 146 20.59 0.93 0.92
CA GLN A 146 19.17 0.61 1.05
C GLN A 146 18.39 1.29 -0.08
N VAL A 147 17.49 0.52 -0.70
CA VAL A 147 16.71 0.96 -1.85
C VAL A 147 15.22 0.74 -1.58
N ILE A 148 14.43 1.80 -1.68
CA ILE A 148 12.97 1.72 -1.67
C ILE A 148 12.51 1.52 -3.12
N VAL A 149 11.88 0.38 -3.40
CA VAL A 149 11.42 0.02 -4.74
C VAL A 149 9.97 0.47 -4.92
N PHE A 150 9.73 1.26 -5.95
CA PHE A 150 8.41 1.62 -6.46
C PHE A 150 8.15 0.86 -7.75
N SER A 151 6.89 0.46 -7.97
CA SER A 151 6.47 -0.24 -9.19
C SER A 151 5.33 0.51 -9.86
N TYR A 152 5.43 0.71 -11.17
CA TYR A 152 4.36 1.23 -12.01
C TYR A 152 4.35 0.53 -13.36
N ASP A 153 3.21 -0.04 -13.75
CA ASP A 153 3.04 -0.73 -15.04
C ASP A 153 4.14 -1.77 -15.33
N GLN A 154 4.40 -2.66 -14.36
CA GLN A 154 5.47 -3.69 -14.38
C GLN A 154 6.91 -3.15 -14.45
N LYS A 155 7.11 -1.83 -14.43
CA LYS A 155 8.44 -1.21 -14.36
C LYS A 155 8.79 -0.83 -12.93
N ASN A 156 10.04 -1.09 -12.54
CA ASN A 156 10.54 -0.81 -11.21
C ASN A 156 11.50 0.39 -11.22
N ILE A 157 11.38 1.25 -10.20
CA ILE A 157 12.37 2.29 -9.88
C ILE A 157 12.78 2.12 -8.43
N GLY A 158 14.09 2.17 -8.19
CA GLY A 158 14.66 2.15 -6.85
C GLY A 158 15.10 3.54 -6.40
N LEU A 159 14.58 4.01 -5.27
CA LEU A 159 15.09 5.20 -4.58
C LEU A 159 16.15 4.77 -3.57
N ILE A 160 17.40 5.16 -3.81
CA ILE A 160 18.50 4.99 -2.86
C ILE A 160 18.28 5.96 -1.70
N VAL A 161 18.38 5.42 -0.47
CA VAL A 161 18.24 6.18 0.78
C VAL A 161 19.42 5.93 1.70
N ASP A 162 19.67 6.86 2.62
CA ASP A 162 20.77 6.74 3.59
C ASP A 162 20.46 5.66 4.63
N SER A 163 19.21 5.63 5.12
CA SER A 163 18.76 4.64 6.10
C SER A 163 17.24 4.64 6.27
N ILE A 164 16.62 3.47 6.38
CA ILE A 164 15.26 3.30 6.88
C ILE A 164 15.23 3.52 8.41
N ILE A 165 14.26 4.31 8.88
CA ILE A 165 14.12 4.67 10.30
C ILE A 165 13.07 3.77 10.96
N ASP A 166 11.82 3.84 10.50
CA ASP A 166 10.67 3.16 11.14
C ASP A 166 9.43 3.17 10.23
N ILE A 167 8.39 2.43 10.61
CA ILE A 167 7.05 2.49 10.02
C ILE A 167 6.08 3.07 11.04
N VAL A 168 5.35 4.13 10.66
CA VAL A 168 4.50 4.89 11.57
C VAL A 168 3.12 5.11 10.98
N ARG A 169 2.09 5.12 11.82
CA ARG A 169 0.73 5.52 11.43
C ARG A 169 0.51 6.99 11.77
N ALA A 170 0.02 7.76 10.80
CA ALA A 170 -0.31 9.16 10.98
C ALA A 170 -1.55 9.53 10.15
N PRO A 171 -2.37 10.50 10.60
CA PRO A 171 -3.42 11.06 9.74
C PRO A 171 -2.78 11.77 8.54
N TYR A 172 -3.43 11.69 7.39
CA TYR A 172 -2.99 12.40 6.20
C TYR A 172 -3.25 13.91 6.35
N ALA A 173 -2.22 14.65 6.77
CA ALA A 173 -2.30 16.10 7.05
C ALA A 173 -1.10 16.85 6.46
N ILE A 174 -0.84 16.61 5.17
CA ILE A 174 0.27 17.24 4.44
C ILE A 174 0.03 18.73 4.29
N LYS A 175 1.01 19.53 4.72
CA LYS A 175 1.09 20.95 4.37
C LYS A 175 1.90 21.05 3.08
N PHE A 176 1.21 21.23 1.97
CA PHE A 176 1.82 21.39 0.65
C PHE A 176 2.74 22.61 0.62
N SER A 177 3.94 22.45 0.08
CA SER A 177 4.89 23.54 -0.15
C SER A 177 5.25 23.55 -1.64
N ALA A 178 5.18 24.73 -2.27
CA ALA A 178 5.42 24.87 -3.71
C ALA A 178 6.93 24.90 -4.08
N HIS A 179 7.82 24.56 -3.14
CA HIS A 179 9.23 24.98 -3.21
C HIS A 179 10.27 23.85 -3.16
N GLU A 180 9.87 22.58 -3.08
CA GLU A 180 10.83 21.46 -3.11
C GLU A 180 10.55 20.53 -4.29
N LYS A 181 11.57 20.31 -5.13
CA LYS A 181 11.46 19.57 -6.39
C LYS A 181 11.09 18.09 -6.21
N ASP A 182 11.39 17.53 -5.04
CA ASP A 182 11.28 16.08 -4.78
C ASP A 182 10.26 15.75 -3.67
N CYS A 183 9.56 16.75 -3.13
CA CYS A 183 8.63 16.60 -2.01
C CYS A 183 7.28 17.24 -2.33
N LEU A 184 6.18 16.58 -1.96
CA LEU A 184 4.81 17.15 -2.02
C LEU A 184 4.61 18.25 -0.97
N GLY A 185 5.33 18.16 0.14
CA GLY A 185 5.22 19.05 1.28
C GLY A 185 5.74 18.38 2.54
N SER A 186 5.36 18.89 3.70
CA SER A 186 5.78 18.33 4.98
C SER A 186 4.60 18.15 5.93
N MET A 187 4.70 17.21 6.84
CA MET A 187 3.76 17.04 7.95
C MET A 187 4.47 16.73 9.26
N VAL A 188 3.73 16.82 10.37
CA VAL A 188 4.26 16.50 11.70
C VAL A 188 3.93 15.05 12.00
N ILE A 189 4.97 14.21 12.10
CA ILE A 189 4.85 12.81 12.48
C ILE A 189 5.62 12.62 13.78
N GLN A 190 4.96 12.07 14.81
CA GLN A 190 5.53 11.92 16.15
C GLN A 190 6.18 13.21 16.71
N GLY A 191 5.58 14.38 16.43
CA GLY A 191 6.09 15.67 16.89
C GLY A 191 7.32 16.20 16.13
N LYS A 192 7.73 15.54 15.05
CA LYS A 192 8.84 15.98 14.19
C LYS A 192 8.34 16.35 12.80
N THR A 193 8.86 17.44 12.25
CA THR A 193 8.66 17.78 10.84
C THR A 193 9.27 16.68 9.96
N THR A 194 8.46 16.15 9.04
CA THR A 194 8.83 15.08 8.11
C THR A 194 8.37 15.48 6.71
N ASP A 195 9.25 15.39 5.72
CA ASP A 195 8.93 15.71 4.33
C ASP A 195 8.31 14.51 3.63
N ILE A 196 7.25 14.74 2.86
CA ILE A 196 6.57 13.69 2.09
C ILE A 196 7.08 13.73 0.66
N VAL A 197 7.70 12.63 0.25
CA VAL A 197 8.34 12.53 -1.06
C VAL A 197 7.31 12.45 -2.17
N ASP A 198 7.53 13.20 -3.24
CA ASP A 198 6.72 13.16 -4.45
C ASP A 198 7.14 12.00 -5.34
N VAL A 199 6.59 10.81 -5.05
CA VAL A 199 6.83 9.61 -5.85
C VAL A 199 6.23 9.76 -7.26
N ALA A 200 5.17 10.55 -7.42
CA ALA A 200 4.52 10.72 -8.72
C ALA A 200 5.43 11.47 -9.70
N SER A 201 6.13 12.51 -9.25
CA SER A 201 7.13 13.20 -10.08
C SER A 201 8.33 12.30 -10.41
N MET A 202 8.72 11.39 -9.51
CA MET A 202 9.79 10.42 -9.79
C MET A 202 9.42 9.38 -10.86
N LEU A 203 8.13 9.04 -10.92
CA LEU A 203 7.58 8.08 -11.88
C LEU A 203 7.13 8.75 -13.19
N SER A 204 7.15 10.09 -13.30
CA SER A 204 6.52 10.80 -14.42
C SER A 204 7.02 10.35 -15.79
N ASP A 205 8.34 10.13 -15.92
CA ASP A 205 8.93 9.65 -17.18
C ASP A 205 8.41 8.27 -17.59
N LEU A 206 8.17 7.38 -16.61
CA LEU A 206 7.62 6.05 -16.86
C LEU A 206 6.15 6.14 -17.24
N VAL A 207 5.39 7.00 -16.55
CA VAL A 207 3.98 7.25 -16.83
C VAL A 207 3.82 7.82 -18.24
N ASP A 208 4.64 8.81 -18.63
CA ASP A 208 4.59 9.41 -19.96
C ASP A 208 4.92 8.40 -21.07
N GLN A 209 5.88 7.52 -20.85
CA GLN A 209 6.19 6.43 -21.78
C GLN A 209 5.01 5.44 -21.91
N ALA A 210 4.37 5.06 -20.80
CA ALA A 210 3.20 4.19 -20.83
C ALA A 210 2.00 4.86 -21.53
N MET A 211 1.78 6.16 -21.29
CA MET A 211 0.72 6.93 -21.94
C MET A 211 0.95 7.10 -23.45
N GLN A 212 2.20 7.25 -23.89
CA GLN A 212 2.55 7.29 -25.32
C GLN A 212 2.29 5.95 -26.02
N MET A 213 2.54 4.83 -25.31
CA MET A 213 2.22 3.49 -25.80
C MET A 213 0.70 3.23 -25.88
N HIS A 214 -0.08 3.82 -24.96
CA HIS A 214 -1.53 3.63 -24.86
C HIS A 214 -2.39 4.75 -25.48
N GLY A 215 -1.78 5.70 -26.20
CA GLY A 215 -2.47 6.65 -27.07
C GLY A 215 -3.61 7.43 -26.40
N SER A 216 -3.31 8.27 -25.41
CA SER A 216 -4.36 9.08 -24.76
C SER A 216 -4.63 10.40 -25.49
N LYS A 217 -5.84 10.52 -26.02
CA LYS A 217 -6.45 11.75 -26.57
C LYS A 217 -6.65 12.81 -25.47
N GLY A 218 -6.19 14.03 -25.77
CA GLY A 218 -6.80 15.34 -25.47
C GLY A 218 -7.29 15.65 -24.06
N ARG A 219 -6.65 16.63 -23.40
CA ARG A 219 -7.17 17.32 -22.20
C ARG A 219 -8.51 18.00 -22.52
N VAL A 220 -9.61 17.50 -21.94
CA VAL A 220 -10.92 18.16 -21.98
C VAL A 220 -11.07 18.98 -20.70
N ALA A 221 -11.24 20.29 -20.82
CA ALA A 221 -11.63 21.14 -19.71
C ALA A 221 -13.02 20.69 -19.19
N ALA A 222 -13.11 20.41 -17.89
CA ALA A 222 -14.22 19.65 -17.31
C ALA A 222 -15.01 20.43 -16.26
N GLU A 223 -15.19 21.74 -16.47
CA GLU A 223 -16.03 22.58 -15.61
C GLU A 223 -17.42 21.95 -15.42
N GLY A 224 -17.77 21.67 -14.15
CA GLY A 224 -19.11 21.22 -13.76
C GLY A 224 -19.43 19.74 -14.04
N LYS A 225 -18.42 18.92 -14.36
CA LYS A 225 -18.64 17.46 -14.51
C LYS A 225 -18.54 16.76 -13.15
N ARG A 226 -19.52 15.92 -12.86
CA ARG A 226 -19.52 15.04 -11.68
C ARG A 226 -18.65 13.81 -11.93
N LEU A 227 -17.77 13.49 -11.00
CA LEU A 227 -16.86 12.35 -11.07
C LEU A 227 -17.01 11.50 -9.81
N LEU A 228 -17.23 10.20 -9.97
CA LEU A 228 -17.21 9.23 -8.88
C LEU A 228 -15.82 8.59 -8.83
N LEU A 229 -15.02 8.95 -7.83
CA LEU A 229 -13.71 8.37 -7.59
C LEU A 229 -13.89 7.15 -6.68
N VAL A 230 -13.55 5.97 -7.19
CA VAL A 230 -13.55 4.72 -6.42
C VAL A 230 -12.10 4.35 -6.19
N GLU A 231 -11.63 4.49 -4.97
CA GLU A 231 -10.24 4.25 -4.62
C GLU A 231 -10.16 3.70 -3.20
N ASP A 232 -9.61 2.50 -3.07
CA ASP A 232 -9.56 1.75 -1.80
C ASP A 232 -8.45 2.26 -0.89
N SER A 233 -7.38 2.85 -1.43
CA SER A 233 -6.32 3.42 -0.60
C SER A 233 -6.70 4.81 -0.05
N PRO A 234 -6.62 5.00 1.28
CA PRO A 234 -6.84 6.31 1.89
C PRO A 234 -5.85 7.37 1.39
N PHE A 235 -4.60 6.99 1.09
CA PHE A 235 -3.60 7.91 0.59
C PHE A 235 -3.99 8.48 -0.78
N PHE A 236 -4.25 7.60 -1.76
CA PHE A 236 -4.59 8.03 -3.11
C PHE A 236 -5.92 8.78 -3.14
N ARG A 237 -6.93 8.35 -2.37
CA ARG A 237 -8.17 9.14 -2.21
C ARG A 237 -7.87 10.58 -1.80
N ASN A 238 -7.11 10.75 -0.71
CA ASN A 238 -6.81 12.06 -0.14
C ASN A 238 -5.86 12.90 -1.02
N LEU A 239 -5.09 12.27 -1.91
CA LEU A 239 -4.24 12.94 -2.89
C LEU A 239 -5.03 13.37 -4.13
N THR A 240 -5.86 12.49 -4.67
CA THR A 240 -6.53 12.66 -5.97
C THR A 240 -7.77 13.55 -5.88
N GLU A 241 -8.54 13.49 -4.79
CA GLU A 241 -9.72 14.33 -4.59
C GLU A 241 -9.43 15.84 -4.73
N PRO A 242 -8.48 16.44 -3.96
CA PRO A 242 -8.21 17.87 -4.07
C PRO A 242 -7.66 18.27 -5.44
N PHE A 243 -6.90 17.39 -6.10
CA PHE A 243 -6.39 17.62 -7.45
C PHE A 243 -7.53 17.69 -8.48
N LEU A 244 -8.46 16.74 -8.44
CA LEU A 244 -9.61 16.71 -9.34
C LEU A 244 -10.59 17.86 -9.05
N ALA A 245 -10.81 18.20 -7.78
CA ALA A 245 -11.61 19.36 -7.39
C ALA A 245 -11.01 20.67 -7.93
N ALA A 246 -9.69 20.85 -7.82
CA ALA A 246 -8.98 22.01 -8.39
C ALA A 246 -9.05 22.06 -9.92
N ALA A 247 -9.16 20.92 -10.59
CA ALA A 247 -9.38 20.83 -12.03
C ALA A 247 -10.83 21.12 -12.48
N GLY A 248 -11.73 21.46 -11.56
CA GLY A 248 -13.11 21.88 -11.83
C GLY A 248 -14.16 20.77 -11.82
N TYR A 249 -13.80 19.57 -11.35
CA TYR A 249 -14.74 18.45 -11.19
C TYR A 249 -15.49 18.53 -9.86
N GLU A 250 -16.77 18.14 -9.85
CA GLU A 250 -17.50 17.80 -8.63
C GLU A 250 -17.22 16.34 -8.26
N VAL A 251 -16.31 16.10 -7.34
CA VAL A 251 -15.84 14.74 -7.00
C VAL A 251 -16.67 14.16 -5.86
N THR A 252 -17.17 12.94 -6.04
CA THR A 252 -17.69 12.09 -4.97
C THR A 252 -16.73 10.93 -4.80
N VAL A 253 -16.24 10.69 -3.58
CA VAL A 253 -15.24 9.64 -3.32
C VAL A 253 -15.88 8.49 -2.55
N VAL A 254 -15.54 7.26 -2.91
CA VAL A 254 -15.94 6.03 -2.23
C VAL A 254 -14.77 5.05 -2.13
N GLU A 255 -14.79 4.18 -1.13
CA GLU A 255 -13.70 3.25 -0.86
C GLU A 255 -13.73 2.01 -1.77
N ASN A 256 -14.91 1.61 -2.25
CA ASN A 256 -15.05 0.35 -2.96
C ASN A 256 -16.20 0.34 -3.97
N GLY A 257 -16.19 -0.67 -4.83
CA GLY A 257 -17.21 -0.85 -5.87
C GLY A 257 -18.63 -1.04 -5.32
N GLN A 258 -18.80 -1.57 -4.11
CA GLN A 258 -20.11 -1.78 -3.50
C GLN A 258 -20.75 -0.45 -3.09
N GLU A 259 -19.99 0.46 -2.50
CA GLU A 259 -20.41 1.83 -2.22
C GLU A 259 -20.71 2.60 -3.51
N ALA A 260 -19.84 2.46 -4.52
CA ALA A 260 -20.04 3.06 -5.83
C ALA A 260 -21.36 2.63 -6.48
N LEU A 261 -21.67 1.33 -6.44
CA LEU A 261 -22.92 0.74 -6.94
C LEU A 261 -24.14 1.26 -6.16
N THR A 262 -24.02 1.40 -4.84
CA THR A 262 -25.09 1.91 -3.98
C THR A 262 -25.42 3.36 -4.34
N LEU A 263 -24.41 4.21 -4.52
CA LEU A 263 -24.61 5.59 -4.98
C LEU A 263 -25.22 5.66 -6.38
N ARG A 264 -24.80 4.78 -7.30
CA ARG A 264 -25.38 4.70 -8.65
C ARG A 264 -26.86 4.33 -8.63
N CYS A 265 -27.28 3.49 -7.68
CA CYS A 265 -28.68 3.11 -7.51
C CYS A 265 -29.54 4.23 -6.90
N CYS A 266 -28.94 5.15 -6.13
CA CYS A 266 -29.62 6.26 -5.45
C CYS A 266 -29.62 7.58 -6.24
N LEU A 267 -28.84 7.72 -7.31
CA LEU A 267 -28.81 8.91 -8.16
C LEU A 267 -30.03 8.95 -9.12
N PRO A 268 -30.77 10.07 -9.22
CA PRO A 268 -31.82 10.21 -10.22
C PRO A 268 -31.22 10.13 -11.63
N ARG A 269 -31.68 9.15 -12.42
CA ARG A 269 -31.26 8.99 -13.82
C ARG A 269 -31.68 10.23 -14.62
N ALA A 270 -30.76 10.76 -15.42
CA ALA A 270 -31.10 11.70 -16.49
C ALA A 270 -32.09 11.03 -17.49
N PRO A 271 -33.01 11.79 -18.12
CA PRO A 271 -34.23 11.27 -18.76
C PRO A 271 -34.05 10.47 -20.07
N HIS A 272 -32.86 9.96 -20.39
CA HIS A 272 -32.59 9.27 -21.67
C HIS A 272 -32.07 7.83 -21.56
N THR A 273 -32.30 7.13 -20.45
CA THR A 273 -32.02 5.68 -20.38
C THR A 273 -33.28 4.88 -20.03
N ILE A 274 -33.64 3.98 -20.94
CA ILE A 274 -34.79 3.07 -20.88
C ILE A 274 -34.70 2.20 -19.61
N GLY A 275 -35.88 1.92 -19.07
CA GLY A 275 -36.13 1.59 -17.68
C GLY A 275 -35.49 0.31 -17.15
N CYS A 276 -35.35 0.26 -15.83
CA CYS A 276 -35.38 -0.98 -15.09
C CYS A 276 -36.46 -0.83 -14.02
N SER A 277 -37.64 -1.38 -14.31
CA SER A 277 -38.75 -1.50 -13.37
C SER A 277 -38.44 -2.62 -12.38
N ALA A 278 -38.57 -2.29 -11.09
CA ALA A 278 -38.90 -3.17 -9.98
C ALA A 278 -38.20 -4.54 -9.91
N GLY A 279 -37.27 -4.66 -8.95
CA GLY A 279 -36.83 -5.94 -8.40
C GLY A 279 -35.33 -6.21 -8.56
N CYS A 280 -34.50 -5.60 -7.72
CA CYS A 280 -33.12 -6.06 -7.54
C CYS A 280 -33.09 -7.03 -6.35
N LEU A 281 -33.56 -8.26 -6.60
CA LEU A 281 -33.15 -9.41 -5.82
C LEU A 281 -31.69 -9.72 -6.19
N TYR A 282 -30.91 -10.08 -5.19
CA TYR A 282 -29.62 -10.76 -5.28
C TYR A 282 -29.49 -11.66 -6.52
N CYS A 283 -28.44 -11.45 -7.32
CA CYS A 283 -27.85 -12.51 -8.13
C CYS A 283 -26.34 -12.29 -8.23
N PHE A 284 -25.60 -13.12 -7.48
CA PHE A 284 -24.24 -13.54 -7.80
C PHE A 284 -24.26 -14.29 -9.14
N GLY A 285 -23.22 -14.07 -9.94
CA GLY A 285 -22.85 -14.85 -11.12
C GLY A 285 -21.39 -14.58 -11.41
#